data_AF-A0A945PFZ4-F1
#
_entry.id   AF-A0A945PFZ4-F1
#
_cell.length_a   1.000
_cell.length_b   1.000
_cell.length_c   1.000
_cell.angle_alpha   90.00
_cell.angle_beta   90.00
_cell.angle_gamma   90.00
#
_symmetry.space_group_name_H-M   'P 1'
#
loop_
_entity.id
_entity.type
_entity.pdbx_description
1 polymer ?
#
loop_
_entity_poly.entity_id
_entity_poly.type
_entity_poly.pdbx_seq_one_letter_code
_entity_poly.pdbx_strand_id
1 'polypeptide(L)'
;MTVQPRAFALVGDRYHNADYIRTALGKSLVRDLGLHIDFSDEVTRLSADTMASYELLIIFRDGMLWPDGYGLKAHYPGCDAETEPVSVPPVPAMTPRTVPWITPEQGRAVRAFVDEGGAALFYHNTTYISPDNEDFRHVQGSVTQGHPAVRPYRVEITNKDHPITRDVSDFVVTDEQHFMVYDKDPGHVLAESVNDDGHTFKDLGTRCQAAWAYDYGKGR
;
A
#
# COMPACT_ATOMS: atom_id res chain seq x y z
N MET A 1 -19.35 -3.08 -27.58
CA MET A 1 -18.41 -3.80 -26.71
C MET A 1 -18.10 -2.88 -25.55
N THR A 2 -18.45 -3.25 -24.32
CA THR A 2 -17.99 -2.55 -23.13
C THR A 2 -16.48 -2.76 -23.04
N VAL A 3 -15.70 -1.69 -23.16
CA VAL A 3 -14.25 -1.74 -22.93
C VAL A 3 -14.06 -2.10 -21.46
N GLN A 4 -13.34 -3.19 -21.18
CA GLN A 4 -12.99 -3.53 -19.80
C GLN A 4 -11.96 -2.51 -19.30
N PRO A 5 -12.13 -1.98 -18.08
CA PRO A 5 -11.15 -1.05 -17.51
C PRO A 5 -9.77 -1.71 -17.42
N ARG A 6 -8.74 -0.89 -17.61
CA ARG A 6 -7.33 -1.24 -17.52
C ARG A 6 -6.77 -0.60 -16.26
N ALA A 7 -5.94 -1.36 -15.55
CA ALA A 7 -5.24 -0.88 -14.38
C ALA A 7 -3.73 -0.90 -14.58
N PHE A 8 -3.06 0.13 -14.09
CA PHE A 8 -1.62 0.11 -13.87
C PHE A 8 -1.36 -0.20 -12.39
N ALA A 9 -0.60 -1.26 -12.10
CA ALA A 9 -0.30 -1.66 -10.74
C ALA A 9 1.20 -1.52 -10.44
N LEU A 10 1.55 -0.54 -9.61
CA LEU A 10 2.90 -0.39 -9.08
C LEU A 10 3.01 -1.18 -7.77
N VAL A 11 3.69 -2.32 -7.83
CA VAL A 11 3.69 -3.33 -6.76
C VAL A 11 5.10 -3.74 -6.39
N GLY A 12 5.27 -4.13 -5.13
CA GLY A 12 6.49 -4.72 -4.64
C GLY A 12 7.44 -3.71 -4.01
N ASP A 13 8.00 -4.11 -2.88
CA ASP A 13 9.10 -3.44 -2.20
C ASP A 13 9.94 -4.48 -1.46
N ARG A 14 10.85 -4.01 -0.59
CA ARG A 14 11.72 -4.87 0.20
C ARG A 14 10.94 -5.84 1.11
N TYR A 15 9.85 -5.37 1.70
CA TYR A 15 9.08 -6.10 2.71
C TYR A 15 7.95 -6.92 2.06
N HIS A 16 7.46 -6.49 0.90
CA HIS A 16 6.32 -7.05 0.20
C HIS A 16 6.73 -7.51 -1.19
N ASN A 17 6.95 -8.81 -1.38
CA ASN A 17 7.32 -9.36 -2.68
C ASN A 17 6.19 -9.19 -3.72
N ALA A 18 6.54 -8.73 -4.92
CA ALA A 18 5.59 -8.57 -6.02
C ALA A 18 4.88 -9.87 -6.44
N ASP A 19 5.49 -11.04 -6.23
CA ASP A 19 4.94 -12.35 -6.63
C ASP A 19 3.62 -12.67 -5.95
N TYR A 20 3.55 -12.59 -4.61
CA TYR A 20 2.31 -12.90 -3.90
C TYR A 20 1.24 -11.85 -4.19
N ILE A 21 1.63 -10.58 -4.37
CA ILE A 21 0.73 -9.48 -4.72
C ILE A 21 0.11 -9.75 -6.10
N ARG A 22 0.93 -10.05 -7.11
CA ARG A 22 0.50 -10.42 -8.46
C ARG A 22 -0.37 -11.66 -8.45
N THR A 23 -0.03 -12.66 -7.64
CA THR A 23 -0.81 -13.90 -7.51
C THR A 23 -2.20 -13.63 -6.94
N ALA A 24 -2.29 -12.83 -5.87
CA ALA A 24 -3.55 -12.48 -5.21
C ALA A 24 -4.44 -11.61 -6.12
N LEU A 25 -3.92 -10.49 -6.62
CA LEU A 25 -4.65 -9.59 -7.52
C LEU A 25 -4.99 -10.26 -8.85
N GLY A 26 -4.09 -11.12 -9.37
CA GLY A 26 -4.33 -11.92 -10.55
C GLY A 26 -5.47 -12.93 -10.37
N LYS A 27 -5.69 -13.43 -9.15
CA LYS A 27 -6.87 -14.24 -8.84
C LYS A 27 -8.13 -13.37 -8.82
N SER A 28 -8.19 -12.43 -7.89
CA SER A 28 -9.43 -11.74 -7.55
C SER A 28 -9.85 -10.69 -8.58
N LEU A 29 -8.91 -9.91 -9.11
CA LEU A 29 -9.24 -8.81 -10.01
C LEU A 29 -9.13 -9.23 -11.48
N VAL A 30 -8.11 -10.01 -11.83
CA VAL A 30 -7.92 -10.42 -13.23
C VAL A 30 -8.82 -11.60 -13.61
N ARG A 31 -8.71 -12.74 -12.93
CA ARG A 31 -9.49 -13.95 -13.31
C ARG A 31 -10.96 -13.85 -12.92
N ASP A 32 -11.25 -13.44 -11.68
CA ASP A 32 -12.62 -13.46 -11.17
C ASP A 32 -13.44 -12.26 -11.66
N LEU A 33 -12.83 -11.08 -11.85
CA LEU A 33 -13.50 -9.85 -12.30
C LEU A 33 -13.16 -9.42 -13.74
N GLY A 34 -12.21 -10.06 -14.41
CA GLY A 34 -11.85 -9.75 -15.80
C GLY A 34 -11.07 -8.43 -15.98
N LEU A 35 -10.47 -7.87 -14.93
CA LEU A 35 -9.69 -6.63 -15.02
C LEU A 35 -8.36 -6.88 -15.74
N HIS A 36 -8.01 -6.03 -16.69
CA HIS A 36 -6.67 -6.06 -17.28
C HIS A 36 -5.70 -5.27 -16.40
N ILE A 37 -4.66 -5.90 -15.85
CA ILE A 37 -3.67 -5.23 -14.99
C ILE A 37 -2.28 -5.34 -15.61
N ASP A 38 -1.66 -4.18 -15.85
CA ASP A 38 -0.24 -4.07 -16.19
C ASP A 38 0.58 -3.85 -14.90
N PHE A 39 1.25 -4.90 -14.43
CA PHE A 39 2.03 -4.89 -13.21
C PHE A 39 3.48 -4.43 -13.43
N SER A 40 3.98 -3.53 -12.59
CA SER A 40 5.35 -3.02 -12.60
C SER A 40 5.89 -2.89 -11.18
N ASP A 41 7.18 -3.13 -10.99
CA ASP A 41 7.98 -2.75 -9.82
C ASP A 41 8.88 -1.53 -10.10
N GLU A 42 9.05 -1.18 -11.39
CA GLU A 42 9.78 0.01 -11.83
C GLU A 42 9.04 1.30 -11.48
N VAL A 43 9.56 2.01 -10.49
CA VAL A 43 8.95 3.21 -9.90
C VAL A 43 8.91 4.40 -10.84
N THR A 44 9.85 4.47 -11.80
CA THR A 44 9.91 5.54 -12.81
C THR A 44 8.76 5.46 -13.81
N ARG A 45 8.07 4.31 -13.89
CA ARG A 45 6.88 4.16 -14.75
C ARG A 45 5.63 4.83 -14.18
N LEU A 46 5.60 5.21 -12.90
CA LEU A 46 4.53 6.05 -12.37
C LEU A 46 4.69 7.47 -12.94
N SER A 47 4.00 7.78 -14.03
CA SER A 47 4.05 9.07 -14.71
C SER A 47 2.68 9.41 -15.28
N ALA A 48 2.46 10.69 -15.61
CA ALA A 48 1.23 11.14 -16.26
C ALA A 48 0.99 10.39 -17.59
N ASP A 49 2.04 10.24 -18.40
CA ASP A 49 1.98 9.53 -19.69
C ASP A 49 1.56 8.06 -19.52
N THR A 50 2.10 7.37 -18.52
CA THR A 50 1.68 6.00 -18.23
C THR A 50 0.22 5.98 -17.81
N MET A 51 -0.17 6.79 -16.82
CA MET A 51 -1.53 6.79 -16.25
C MET A 51 -2.61 7.22 -17.24
N ALA A 52 -2.28 8.03 -18.25
CA ALA A 52 -3.22 8.44 -19.31
C ALA A 52 -3.81 7.26 -20.12
N SER A 53 -3.21 6.07 -20.02
CA SER A 53 -3.66 4.84 -20.72
C SER A 53 -4.48 3.88 -19.85
N TYR A 54 -4.86 4.29 -18.62
CA TYR A 54 -5.54 3.45 -17.64
C TYR A 54 -6.69 4.17 -16.96
N GLU A 55 -7.65 3.42 -16.45
CA GLU A 55 -8.78 3.92 -15.66
C GLU A 55 -8.57 3.71 -14.16
N LEU A 56 -7.67 2.80 -13.78
CA LEU A 56 -7.35 2.48 -12.39
C LEU A 56 -5.84 2.51 -12.13
N LEU A 57 -5.44 3.18 -11.05
CA LEU A 57 -4.11 3.08 -10.46
C LEU A 57 -4.17 2.18 -9.23
N ILE A 58 -3.34 1.15 -9.18
CA ILE A 58 -3.12 0.33 -7.99
C ILE A 58 -1.70 0.60 -7.48
N ILE A 59 -1.54 0.89 -6.20
CA ILE A 59 -0.23 0.93 -5.55
C ILE A 59 -0.25 -0.01 -4.35
N PHE A 60 0.69 -0.95 -4.34
CA PHE A 60 0.91 -1.87 -3.23
C PHE A 60 2.41 -1.97 -2.97
N ARG A 61 2.94 -0.90 -2.36
CA ARG A 61 4.33 -0.80 -1.91
C ARG A 61 4.57 0.45 -1.05
N ASP A 62 5.68 0.47 -0.33
CA ASP A 62 6.14 1.65 0.42
C ASP A 62 6.81 2.75 -0.44
N GLY A 63 7.18 3.84 0.24
CA GLY A 63 7.93 4.97 -0.28
C GLY A 63 9.45 4.75 -0.45
N MET A 64 9.98 3.55 -0.16
CA MET A 64 11.42 3.36 0.06
C MET A 64 12.12 2.67 -1.12
N LEU A 65 13.29 3.20 -1.49
CA LEU A 65 14.31 2.48 -2.25
C LEU A 65 15.57 2.30 -1.39
N TRP A 66 16.31 1.24 -1.70
CA TRP A 66 17.52 0.86 -0.99
C TRP A 66 18.69 0.73 -1.99
N PRO A 67 19.22 1.86 -2.50
CA PRO A 67 20.21 1.85 -3.58
C PRO A 67 21.52 1.15 -3.18
N ASP A 68 21.84 1.20 -1.88
CA ASP A 68 23.01 0.56 -1.28
C ASP A 68 22.71 -0.88 -0.79
N GLY A 69 21.53 -1.42 -1.12
CA GLY A 69 21.07 -2.71 -0.63
C GLY A 69 20.59 -2.69 0.83
N TYR A 70 20.35 -3.88 1.36
CA TYR A 70 19.60 -4.07 2.60
C TYR A 70 20.47 -4.31 3.85
N GLY A 71 21.79 -4.48 3.66
CA GLY A 71 22.73 -4.86 4.69
C GLY A 71 22.79 -6.38 4.92
N LEU A 72 23.85 -6.84 5.62
CA LEU A 72 24.14 -8.27 5.79
C LEU A 72 23.06 -9.04 6.57
N LYS A 73 22.37 -8.40 7.52
CA LYS A 73 21.33 -9.03 8.35
C LYS A 73 19.92 -8.72 7.88
N ALA A 74 19.77 -8.31 6.63
CA ALA A 74 18.47 -8.00 6.08
C ALA A 74 17.59 -9.23 5.95
N HIS A 75 16.36 -9.14 6.46
CA HIS A 75 15.31 -10.02 6.01
C HIS A 75 14.84 -9.60 4.61
N TYR A 76 14.80 -10.55 3.69
CA TYR A 76 14.17 -10.47 2.39
C TYR A 76 13.75 -11.88 1.96
N PRO A 77 12.75 -12.04 1.08
CA PRO A 77 12.27 -13.36 0.65
C PRO A 77 13.41 -14.25 0.15
N GLY A 78 13.53 -15.45 0.73
CA GLY A 78 14.58 -16.42 0.40
C GLY A 78 15.87 -16.28 1.20
N CYS A 79 15.99 -15.28 2.08
CA CYS A 79 17.07 -15.17 3.06
C CYS A 79 16.69 -15.88 4.36
N ASP A 80 17.48 -16.88 4.77
CA ASP A 80 17.37 -17.44 6.12
C ASP A 80 17.98 -16.46 7.12
N ALA A 81 17.13 -15.87 7.96
CA ALA A 81 17.55 -14.88 8.95
C ALA A 81 18.53 -15.43 9.98
N GLU A 82 18.57 -16.76 10.17
CA GLU A 82 19.49 -17.44 11.09
C GLU A 82 20.85 -17.75 10.44
N THR A 83 20.95 -17.68 9.11
CA THR A 83 22.18 -17.94 8.38
C THR A 83 23.06 -16.69 8.32
N GLU A 84 24.27 -16.78 8.86
CA GLU A 84 25.25 -15.69 8.77
C GLU A 84 25.84 -15.61 7.35
N PRO A 85 25.76 -14.46 6.66
CA PRO A 85 26.35 -14.31 5.34
C PRO A 85 27.88 -14.27 5.44
N VAL A 86 28.56 -15.16 4.70
CA VAL A 86 30.02 -15.22 4.64
C VAL A 86 30.50 -14.84 3.24
N SER A 87 31.48 -13.92 3.17
CA SER A 87 32.19 -13.59 1.93
C SER A 87 33.70 -13.75 2.12
N VAL A 88 34.35 -14.48 1.20
CA VAL A 88 35.80 -14.64 1.15
C VAL A 88 36.27 -14.33 -0.28
N PRO A 89 36.99 -13.20 -0.53
CA PRO A 89 37.41 -12.21 0.46
C PRO A 89 36.22 -11.44 1.07
N PRO A 90 36.38 -10.82 2.26
CA PRO A 90 35.32 -10.04 2.88
C PRO A 90 34.94 -8.85 1.99
N VAL A 91 33.64 -8.64 1.80
CA VAL A 91 33.12 -7.39 1.22
C VAL A 91 32.93 -6.35 2.32
N PRO A 92 33.13 -5.05 2.04
CA PRO A 92 32.86 -4.00 3.02
C PRO A 92 31.41 -4.04 3.51
N ALA A 93 31.20 -3.86 4.80
CA ALA A 93 29.87 -3.71 5.36
C ALA A 93 29.22 -2.43 4.81
N MET A 94 28.02 -2.56 4.24
CA MET A 94 27.21 -1.45 3.78
C MET A 94 26.15 -1.12 4.82
N THR A 95 26.07 0.16 5.20
CA THR A 95 24.96 0.64 6.04
C THR A 95 23.74 0.81 5.16
N PRO A 96 22.65 0.06 5.40
CA PRO A 96 21.45 0.18 4.58
C PRO A 96 20.81 1.54 4.81
N ARG A 97 20.53 2.26 3.73
CA ARG A 97 19.89 3.57 3.74
C ARG A 97 18.72 3.60 2.77
N THR A 98 17.61 4.13 3.24
CA THR A 98 16.43 4.38 2.42
C THR A 98 16.54 5.72 1.73
N VAL A 99 16.07 5.79 0.49
CA VAL A 99 15.77 7.05 -0.20
C VAL A 99 14.32 7.03 -0.66
N PRO A 100 13.59 8.15 -0.54
CA PRO A 100 12.26 8.24 -1.12
C PRO A 100 12.36 8.18 -2.64
N TRP A 101 11.50 7.38 -3.27
CA TRP A 101 11.50 7.26 -4.72
C TRP A 101 10.56 8.21 -5.43
N ILE A 102 9.48 8.62 -4.76
CA ILE A 102 8.43 9.40 -5.39
C ILE A 102 8.90 10.84 -5.57
N THR A 103 8.81 11.35 -6.79
CA THR A 103 9.12 12.75 -7.05
C THR A 103 7.88 13.65 -6.87
N PRO A 104 8.06 14.97 -6.64
CA PRO A 104 6.93 15.90 -6.62
C PRO A 104 6.09 15.87 -7.91
N GLU A 105 6.70 15.60 -9.06
CA GLU A 105 6.00 15.46 -10.33
C GLU A 105 5.11 14.22 -10.37
N GLN A 106 5.62 13.08 -9.90
CA GLN A 106 4.82 11.85 -9.79
C GLN A 106 3.63 12.02 -8.85
N GLY A 107 3.84 12.69 -7.71
CA GLY A 107 2.76 13.03 -6.77
C GLY A 107 1.65 13.86 -7.42
N ARG A 108 2.03 14.95 -8.11
CA ARG A 108 1.07 15.78 -8.86
C ARG A 108 0.36 14.99 -9.96
N ALA A 109 1.06 14.09 -10.65
CA ALA A 109 0.47 13.25 -11.68
C ALA A 109 -0.60 12.31 -11.10
N VAL A 110 -0.34 11.68 -9.94
CA VAL A 110 -1.34 10.84 -9.25
C VAL A 110 -2.56 11.68 -8.86
N ARG A 111 -2.33 12.87 -8.29
CA ARG A 111 -3.40 13.79 -7.94
C ARG A 111 -4.26 14.20 -9.13
N ALA A 112 -3.63 14.62 -10.22
CA ALA A 112 -4.35 15.01 -11.43
C ALA A 112 -5.14 13.83 -12.01
N PHE A 113 -4.53 12.64 -12.08
CA PHE A 113 -5.18 11.43 -12.57
C PHE A 113 -6.50 11.14 -11.84
N VAL A 114 -6.50 11.17 -10.50
CA VAL A 114 -7.73 10.93 -9.72
C VAL A 114 -8.70 12.12 -9.85
N ASP A 115 -8.21 13.36 -9.76
CA ASP A 115 -9.06 14.56 -9.89
C ASP A 115 -9.83 14.60 -11.23
N GLU A 116 -9.21 14.09 -12.29
CA GLU A 116 -9.74 14.07 -13.65
C GLU A 116 -10.67 12.88 -13.97
N GLY A 117 -10.80 11.90 -13.06
CA GLY A 117 -11.74 10.79 -13.20
C GLY A 117 -11.15 9.39 -13.10
N GLY A 118 -9.83 9.28 -12.94
CA GLY A 118 -9.17 8.02 -12.64
C GLY A 118 -9.56 7.49 -11.26
N ALA A 119 -9.59 6.17 -11.10
CA ALA A 119 -9.76 5.53 -9.80
C ALA A 119 -8.40 5.15 -9.20
N ALA A 120 -8.25 5.21 -7.89
CA ALA A 120 -7.05 4.75 -7.20
C ALA A 120 -7.35 3.72 -6.10
N LEU A 121 -6.47 2.73 -5.96
CA LEU A 121 -6.52 1.73 -4.91
C LEU A 121 -5.14 1.57 -4.27
N PHE A 122 -5.03 2.06 -3.04
CA PHE A 122 -3.79 2.08 -2.26
C PHE A 122 -3.83 1.01 -1.18
N TYR A 123 -2.80 0.17 -1.12
CA TYR A 123 -2.76 -0.99 -0.24
C TYR A 123 -1.70 -0.84 0.85
N HIS A 124 -2.07 -1.31 2.05
CA HIS A 124 -1.11 -1.67 3.10
C HIS A 124 -0.12 -0.54 3.45
N ASN A 125 1.17 -0.76 3.21
CA ASN A 125 2.26 0.14 3.52
C ASN A 125 2.40 1.33 2.54
N THR A 126 1.45 1.53 1.61
CA THR A 126 1.43 2.71 0.72
C THR A 126 1.40 4.04 1.49
N THR A 127 0.93 4.02 2.75
CA THR A 127 0.96 5.17 3.67
C THR A 127 2.38 5.66 4.00
N TYR A 128 3.42 4.87 3.74
CA TYR A 128 4.82 5.26 3.87
C TYR A 128 5.34 6.12 2.70
N ILE A 129 4.54 6.35 1.66
CA ILE A 129 4.85 7.33 0.58
C ILE A 129 4.54 8.76 1.06
N SER A 130 3.48 8.91 1.84
CA SER A 130 2.92 10.19 2.28
C SER A 130 3.89 11.14 3.02
N PRO A 131 4.85 10.67 3.85
CA PRO A 131 5.83 11.57 4.48
C PRO A 131 6.69 12.36 3.48
N ASP A 132 6.94 11.79 2.30
CA ASP A 132 7.85 12.34 1.30
C ASP A 132 7.11 13.00 0.12
N ASN A 133 5.76 13.00 0.11
CA ASN A 133 4.97 13.57 -0.97
C ASN A 133 3.58 14.05 -0.54
N GLU A 134 3.41 15.38 -0.47
CA GLU A 134 2.16 16.01 -0.02
C GLU A 134 0.99 15.81 -0.99
N ASP A 135 1.22 15.83 -2.31
CA ASP A 135 0.16 15.59 -3.30
C ASP A 135 -0.35 14.15 -3.21
N PHE A 136 0.55 13.18 -3.05
CA PHE A 136 0.18 11.78 -2.84
C PHE A 136 -0.60 11.62 -1.53
N ARG A 137 -0.11 12.18 -0.42
CA ARG A 137 -0.82 12.20 0.87
C ARG A 137 -2.20 12.81 0.75
N HIS A 138 -2.33 13.89 -0.01
CA HIS A 138 -3.61 14.56 -0.22
C HIS A 138 -4.61 13.65 -0.95
N VAL A 139 -4.17 12.80 -1.88
CA VAL A 139 -5.04 11.83 -2.56
C VAL A 139 -5.30 10.60 -1.69
N GLN A 140 -4.29 10.08 -1.00
CA GLN A 140 -4.37 8.86 -0.20
C GLN A 140 -5.15 9.07 1.11
N GLY A 141 -4.97 10.23 1.76
CA GLY A 141 -5.70 10.64 2.95
C GLY A 141 -5.11 10.22 4.29
N SER A 142 -3.84 9.83 4.35
CA SER A 142 -3.19 9.51 5.61
C SER A 142 -1.67 9.66 5.57
N VAL A 143 -1.04 9.63 6.74
CA VAL A 143 0.41 9.46 6.88
C VAL A 143 0.72 8.44 7.96
N THR A 144 1.63 7.50 7.66
CA THR A 144 2.00 6.41 8.57
C THR A 144 2.52 6.90 9.94
N GLN A 145 2.19 6.17 11.00
CA GLN A 145 2.78 6.28 12.33
C GLN A 145 3.51 4.99 12.76
N GLY A 146 3.49 3.96 11.91
CA GLY A 146 4.08 2.64 12.12
C GLY A 146 3.06 1.56 12.47
N HIS A 147 3.56 0.38 12.83
CA HIS A 147 2.75 -0.77 13.22
C HIS A 147 3.49 -1.61 14.28
N PRO A 148 2.76 -2.40 15.09
CA PRO A 148 3.34 -3.46 15.89
C PRO A 148 3.77 -4.64 14.99
N ALA A 149 4.37 -5.67 15.58
CA ALA A 149 4.67 -6.92 14.89
C ALA A 149 3.39 -7.62 14.40
N VAL A 150 3.55 -8.44 13.35
CA VAL A 150 2.47 -9.27 12.77
C VAL A 150 1.76 -10.08 13.85
N ARG A 151 0.43 -9.97 13.89
CA ARG A 151 -0.42 -10.67 14.86
C ARG A 151 -1.87 -10.75 14.37
N PRO A 152 -2.68 -11.64 14.95
CA PRO A 152 -4.13 -11.60 14.75
C PRO A 152 -4.75 -10.32 15.33
N TYR A 153 -5.69 -9.73 14.61
CA TYR A 153 -6.60 -8.70 15.12
C TYR A 153 -7.94 -8.75 14.36
N ARG A 154 -9.00 -8.20 14.96
CA ARG A 154 -10.31 -8.13 14.33
C ARG A 154 -10.40 -6.90 13.43
N VAL A 155 -11.00 -7.05 12.26
CA VAL A 155 -11.44 -5.95 11.40
C VAL A 155 -12.94 -5.79 11.60
N GLU A 156 -13.33 -4.64 12.14
CA GLU A 156 -14.72 -4.24 12.36
C GLU A 156 -15.22 -3.45 11.17
N ILE A 157 -16.34 -3.85 10.58
CA ILE A 157 -16.97 -3.12 9.47
C ILE A 157 -17.85 -2.01 10.06
N THR A 158 -17.36 -0.76 9.99
CA THR A 158 -17.99 0.41 10.62
C THR A 158 -19.08 1.03 9.75
N ASN A 159 -19.00 0.89 8.43
CA ASN A 159 -20.02 1.34 7.50
C ASN A 159 -20.60 0.15 6.73
N LYS A 160 -21.77 -0.34 7.15
CA LYS A 160 -22.45 -1.51 6.56
C LYS A 160 -23.43 -1.14 5.44
N ASP A 161 -23.59 0.14 5.13
CA ASP A 161 -24.45 0.58 4.03
C ASP A 161 -23.64 0.81 2.73
N HIS A 162 -22.31 0.98 2.86
CA HIS A 162 -21.45 1.27 1.73
C HIS A 162 -21.36 0.09 0.75
N PRO A 163 -21.39 0.31 -0.58
CA PRO A 163 -21.40 -0.79 -1.57
C PRO A 163 -20.23 -1.78 -1.46
N ILE A 164 -19.07 -1.34 -0.96
CA ILE A 164 -17.89 -2.21 -0.76
C ILE A 164 -18.09 -3.18 0.41
N THR A 165 -18.86 -2.80 1.43
CA THR A 165 -18.89 -3.47 2.74
C THR A 165 -20.27 -3.99 3.15
N ARG A 166 -21.34 -3.71 2.38
CA ARG A 166 -22.73 -4.06 2.74
C ARG A 166 -23.02 -5.54 2.95
N ASP A 167 -22.23 -6.40 2.32
CA ASP A 167 -22.35 -7.85 2.40
C ASP A 167 -21.15 -8.48 3.13
N VAL A 168 -20.35 -7.66 3.83
CA VAL A 168 -19.13 -8.07 4.53
C VAL A 168 -19.38 -8.05 6.04
N SER A 169 -19.13 -9.19 6.69
CA SER A 169 -19.13 -9.29 8.16
C SER A 169 -17.77 -8.93 8.73
N ASP A 170 -17.73 -8.54 10.01
CA ASP A 170 -16.48 -8.47 10.77
C ASP A 170 -15.68 -9.78 10.63
N PHE A 171 -14.35 -9.67 10.57
CA PHE A 171 -13.47 -10.82 10.38
C PHE A 171 -12.17 -10.66 11.16
N VAL A 172 -11.41 -11.75 11.29
CA VAL A 172 -10.07 -11.73 11.91
C VAL A 172 -9.04 -11.95 10.81
N VAL A 173 -7.97 -11.15 10.84
CA VAL A 173 -6.81 -11.28 9.95
C VAL A 173 -5.53 -11.33 10.79
N THR A 174 -4.49 -11.99 10.26
CA THR A 174 -3.13 -11.94 10.83
C THR A 174 -2.27 -11.07 9.94
N ASP A 175 -1.88 -9.90 10.46
CA ASP A 175 -1.13 -8.90 9.71
C ASP A 175 -0.46 -7.88 10.65
N GLU A 176 0.19 -6.89 10.06
CA GLU A 176 0.64 -5.66 10.71
C GLU A 176 -0.55 -4.70 10.89
N GLN A 177 -0.89 -4.36 12.13
CA GLN A 177 -1.90 -3.34 12.41
C GLN A 177 -1.32 -1.94 12.15
N HIS A 178 -1.46 -1.41 10.94
CA HIS A 178 -0.94 -0.08 10.56
C HIS A 178 -1.69 1.06 11.28
N PHE A 179 -0.95 1.88 12.01
CA PHE A 179 -1.45 3.12 12.61
C PHE A 179 -1.02 4.31 11.76
N MET A 180 -1.89 5.31 11.65
CA MET A 180 -1.69 6.48 10.81
C MET A 180 -2.43 7.68 11.35
N VAL A 181 -1.95 8.87 11.00
CA VAL A 181 -2.77 10.07 11.07
C VAL A 181 -3.65 10.06 9.83
N TYR A 182 -4.97 9.98 10.04
CA TYR A 182 -5.97 10.03 8.98
C TYR A 182 -6.44 11.48 8.78
N ASP A 183 -6.40 11.96 7.53
CA ASP A 183 -6.59 13.38 7.19
C ASP A 183 -7.97 13.68 6.58
N LYS A 184 -8.81 12.66 6.38
CA LYS A 184 -10.08 12.77 5.65
C LYS A 184 -11.27 12.71 6.59
N ASP A 185 -12.46 12.93 6.03
CA ASP A 185 -13.71 12.83 6.79
C ASP A 185 -13.81 11.44 7.44
N PRO A 186 -13.98 11.34 8.77
CA PRO A 186 -14.23 10.08 9.46
C PRO A 186 -15.42 9.29 8.89
N GLY A 187 -16.40 9.96 8.28
CA GLY A 187 -17.54 9.32 7.60
C GLY A 187 -17.16 8.47 6.38
N HIS A 188 -15.95 8.66 5.84
CA HIS A 188 -15.41 7.83 4.74
C HIS A 188 -14.80 6.51 5.21
N VAL A 189 -14.64 6.30 6.53
CA VAL A 189 -14.07 5.07 7.09
C VAL A 189 -15.06 3.92 6.94
N LEU A 190 -14.62 2.85 6.30
CA LEU A 190 -15.41 1.65 6.02
C LEU A 190 -15.15 0.53 7.04
N ALA A 191 -13.92 0.47 7.56
CA ALA A 191 -13.53 -0.51 8.56
C ALA A 191 -12.43 0.00 9.48
N GLU A 192 -12.38 -0.55 10.69
CA GLU A 192 -11.32 -0.31 11.67
C GLU A 192 -10.67 -1.64 12.11
N SER A 193 -9.36 -1.61 12.31
CA SER A 193 -8.63 -2.70 12.97
C SER A 193 -8.79 -2.53 14.47
N VAL A 194 -9.11 -3.61 15.18
CA VAL A 194 -9.41 -3.64 16.61
C VAL A 194 -8.59 -4.74 17.26
N ASN A 195 -7.76 -4.35 18.23
CA ASN A 195 -7.08 -5.29 19.10
C ASN A 195 -7.91 -5.53 20.37
N ASP A 196 -8.74 -6.59 20.34
CA ASP A 196 -9.61 -6.94 21.45
C ASP A 196 -8.83 -7.43 22.69
N ASP A 197 -7.57 -7.87 22.52
CA ASP A 197 -6.68 -8.31 23.60
C ASP A 197 -5.96 -7.15 24.32
N GLY A 198 -6.34 -5.91 24.01
CA GLY A 198 -5.83 -4.71 24.68
C GLY A 198 -4.43 -4.27 24.25
N HIS A 199 -3.82 -4.91 23.25
CA HIS A 199 -2.48 -4.53 22.82
C HIS A 199 -2.51 -3.21 22.06
N THR A 200 -1.75 -2.23 22.56
CA THR A 200 -1.59 -0.94 21.92
C THR A 200 -0.35 -0.89 21.01
N PHE A 201 -0.24 0.18 20.23
CA PHE A 201 1.01 0.57 19.58
C PHE A 201 1.37 1.99 20.00
N LYS A 202 2.51 2.17 20.68
CA LYS A 202 2.88 3.43 21.33
C LYS A 202 1.71 3.91 22.21
N ASP A 203 1.34 5.18 22.10
CA ASP A 203 0.21 5.85 22.74
C ASP A 203 -1.05 5.93 21.87
N LEU A 204 -1.09 5.22 20.73
CA LEU A 204 -2.15 5.33 19.72
C LEU A 204 -3.37 4.42 20.01
N GLY A 205 -3.34 3.66 21.09
CA GLY A 205 -4.44 2.80 21.51
C GLY A 205 -4.52 1.47 20.76
N THR A 206 -5.71 0.85 20.80
CA THR A 206 -5.98 -0.50 20.28
C THR A 206 -6.71 -0.52 18.94
N ARG A 207 -7.09 0.66 18.44
CA ARG A 207 -7.93 0.84 17.25
C ARG A 207 -7.29 1.79 16.25
N CYS A 208 -7.46 1.51 14.96
CA CYS A 208 -7.05 2.39 13.88
C CYS A 208 -7.88 2.12 12.62
N GLN A 209 -7.95 3.12 11.72
CA GLN A 209 -8.61 2.96 10.43
C GLN A 209 -7.92 1.89 9.60
N ALA A 210 -8.71 0.98 9.01
CA ALA A 210 -8.22 -0.14 8.20
C ALA A 210 -8.63 -0.02 6.72
N ALA A 211 -9.75 0.63 6.45
CA ALA A 211 -10.22 0.89 5.10
C ALA A 211 -11.05 2.19 5.07
N TRP A 212 -10.89 2.98 4.02
CA TRP A 212 -11.71 4.15 3.74
C TRP A 212 -11.87 4.29 2.23
N ALA A 213 -12.94 4.95 1.80
CA ALA A 213 -13.17 5.30 0.40
C ALA A 213 -13.96 6.61 0.31
N TYR A 214 -13.67 7.42 -0.71
CA TYR A 214 -14.34 8.69 -0.95
C TYR A 214 -14.21 9.11 -2.40
N ASP A 215 -15.18 9.90 -2.88
CA ASP A 215 -15.03 10.58 -4.17
C ASP A 215 -13.95 11.66 -4.06
N TYR A 216 -13.15 11.81 -5.11
CA TYR A 216 -12.07 12.79 -5.17
C TYR A 216 -12.07 13.50 -6.53
N GLY A 217 -12.50 14.76 -6.56
CA GLY A 217 -12.71 15.48 -7.80
C GLY A 217 -13.77 14.76 -8.65
N LYS A 218 -13.37 14.25 -9.83
CA LYS A 218 -14.21 13.40 -10.69
C LYS A 218 -13.94 11.90 -10.52
N GLY A 219 -12.87 11.54 -9.81
CA GLY A 219 -12.43 10.16 -9.60
C GLY A 219 -12.82 9.62 -8.22
N ARG A 220 -12.20 8.49 -7.87
CA ARG A 220 -12.49 7.70 -6.67
C ARG A 220 -11.25 7.05 -6.09
#